data_AF-A0A7Y2DT10-F1
#
_entry.id   AF-A0A7Y2DT10-F1
#
_cell.length_a   1.000
_cell.length_b   1.000
_cell.length_c   1.000
_cell.angle_alpha   90.00
_cell.angle_beta   90.00
_cell.angle_gamma   90.00
#
_symmetry.space_group_name_H-M   'P 1'
#
loop_
_entity.id
_entity.type
_entity.pdbx_description
1 polymer ?
#
loop_
_entity_poly.entity_id
_entity_poly.type
_entity_poly.pdbx_seq_one_letter_code
_entity_poly.pdbx_strand_id
1 'polypeptide(L)'
;MLIAKTSVTLTAIVYLAIGIIFLADPVYWASSIDISLPTPTAVTDLRATYGGCMLAIGVFLLFCLKNSAFLKAGLTFQVISFAGFGLSRLAGILLDGQPRAIMYYLLAAEICGFLLGAFGLWQLGKTAKI
;
A
#
# COMPACT_ATOMS: atom_id res chain seq x y z
N MET A 1 10.88 -18.71 -3.48
CA MET A 1 10.73 -17.99 -2.19
C MET A 1 11.33 -16.58 -2.19
N LEU A 2 12.45 -16.32 -2.86
CA LEU A 2 13.09 -14.98 -2.89
C LEU A 2 12.12 -13.87 -3.36
N ILE A 3 11.46 -14.07 -4.51
CA ILE A 3 10.52 -13.10 -5.09
C ILE A 3 9.37 -12.75 -4.15
N ALA A 4 8.79 -13.75 -3.48
CA ALA A 4 7.73 -13.57 -2.49
C ALA A 4 8.19 -12.66 -1.32
N LYS A 5 9.38 -12.94 -0.76
CA LYS A 5 9.94 -12.13 0.33
C LYS A 5 10.27 -10.72 -0.14
N THR A 6 10.88 -10.57 -1.31
CA THR A 6 11.20 -9.26 -1.90
C THR A 6 9.94 -8.43 -2.13
N SER A 7 8.87 -9.03 -2.66
CA SER A 7 7.60 -8.37 -2.92
C SER A 7 6.96 -7.80 -1.65
N VAL A 8 6.88 -8.63 -0.59
CA VAL A 8 6.35 -8.19 0.71
C VAL A 8 7.26 -7.14 1.35
N THR A 9 8.59 -7.26 1.22
CA THR A 9 9.54 -6.29 1.76
C THR A 9 9.39 -4.92 1.10
N LEU A 10 9.30 -4.87 -0.23
CA LEU A 10 9.08 -3.62 -0.96
C LEU A 10 7.75 -2.98 -0.55
N THR A 11 6.70 -3.78 -0.43
CA THR A 11 5.40 -3.31 0.03
C THR A 11 5.49 -2.74 1.45
N ALA A 12 6.15 -3.45 2.37
CA ALA A 12 6.36 -2.98 3.73
C ALA A 12 7.08 -1.62 3.76
N ILE A 13 8.13 -1.46 2.95
CA ILE A 13 8.87 -0.19 2.84
C ILE A 13 7.97 0.94 2.36
N VAL A 14 7.12 0.71 1.36
CA VAL A 14 6.18 1.73 0.86
C VAL A 14 5.19 2.15 1.96
N TYR A 15 4.58 1.19 2.65
CA TYR A 15 3.66 1.49 3.76
C TYR A 15 4.34 2.22 4.92
N LEU A 16 5.57 1.82 5.29
CA LEU A 16 6.35 2.52 6.30
C LEU A 16 6.70 3.94 5.87
N ALA A 17 7.13 4.13 4.62
CA ALA A 17 7.46 5.45 4.10
C ALA A 17 6.24 6.37 4.14
N ILE A 18 5.10 5.93 3.62
CA ILE A 18 3.82 6.68 3.68
C ILE A 18 3.45 6.98 5.14
N GLY A 19 3.54 5.98 6.02
CA GLY A 19 3.27 6.14 7.44
C GLY A 19 4.14 7.21 8.11
N ILE A 20 5.45 7.19 7.85
CA ILE A 20 6.39 8.14 8.43
C ILE A 20 6.13 9.56 7.90
N ILE A 21 5.94 9.73 6.58
CA ILE A 21 5.79 11.06 5.99
C ILE A 21 4.49 11.74 6.43
N PHE A 22 3.38 11.01 6.54
CA PHE A 22 2.10 11.55 7.02
C PHE A 22 2.04 11.68 8.55
N LEU A 23 2.86 10.94 9.29
CA LEU A 23 3.02 11.18 10.72
C LEU A 23 3.78 12.49 10.98
N ALA A 24 4.84 12.75 10.20
CA ALA A 24 5.69 13.93 10.31
C ALA A 24 5.00 15.21 9.84
N ASP A 25 4.49 15.25 8.60
CA ASP A 25 3.83 16.44 8.04
C ASP A 25 2.64 16.07 7.14
N PRO A 26 1.47 15.76 7.72
CA PRO A 26 0.29 15.40 6.94
C PRO A 26 -0.23 16.54 6.04
N VAL A 27 0.03 17.80 6.39
CA VAL A 27 -0.50 18.97 5.63
C VAL A 27 0.26 19.10 4.32
N TYR A 28 1.59 19.03 4.35
CA TYR A 28 2.41 19.10 3.15
C TYR A 28 2.05 17.97 2.17
N TRP A 29 2.00 16.72 2.65
CA TRP A 29 1.74 15.57 1.77
C TRP A 29 0.31 15.51 1.26
N ALA A 30 -0.69 15.92 2.06
CA ALA A 30 -2.07 16.09 1.59
C ALA A 30 -2.18 17.11 0.46
N SER A 31 -1.50 18.26 0.59
CA SER A 31 -1.53 19.32 -0.41
C SER A 31 -0.91 18.90 -1.75
N SER A 32 0.01 17.93 -1.75
CA SER A 32 0.61 17.37 -2.97
C SER A 32 -0.40 16.66 -3.89
N ILE A 33 -1.54 16.26 -3.33
CA ILE A 33 -2.66 15.60 -4.01
C ILE A 33 -3.96 16.41 -3.90
N ASP A 34 -3.85 17.72 -3.69
CA ASP A 34 -4.95 18.69 -3.61
C ASP A 34 -5.95 18.44 -2.46
N ILE A 35 -5.56 17.69 -1.44
CA ILE A 35 -6.37 17.54 -0.22
C ILE A 35 -6.12 18.74 0.70
N SER A 36 -7.19 19.47 1.02
CA SER A 36 -7.18 20.57 1.99
C SER A 36 -7.54 20.07 3.40
N LEU A 37 -6.75 20.46 4.40
CA LEU A 37 -6.96 20.12 5.82
C LEU A 37 -7.20 21.40 6.64
N PRO A 38 -8.40 22.01 6.57
CA PRO A 38 -8.64 23.33 7.13
C PRO A 38 -8.72 23.38 8.66
N THR A 39 -8.79 22.22 9.32
CA THR A 39 -8.99 22.13 10.78
C THR A 39 -8.00 21.17 11.43
N PRO A 40 -7.65 21.38 12.72
CA PRO A 40 -6.87 20.41 13.49
C PRO A 40 -7.50 19.02 13.53
N THR A 41 -8.83 18.93 13.46
CA THR A 41 -9.57 17.66 13.38
C THR A 41 -9.21 16.90 12.11
N ALA A 42 -9.25 17.54 10.94
CA ALA A 42 -8.90 16.92 9.66
C ALA A 42 -7.42 16.48 9.63
N VAL A 43 -6.52 17.31 10.19
CA VAL A 43 -5.09 16.97 10.33
C VAL A 43 -4.89 15.74 11.20
N THR A 44 -5.60 15.66 12.33
CA THR A 44 -5.49 14.52 13.26
C THR A 44 -5.99 13.23 12.64
N ASP A 45 -7.11 13.27 11.93
CA ASP A 45 -7.67 12.11 11.24
C ASP A 45 -6.72 11.59 10.14
N LEU A 46 -6.18 12.50 9.31
CA LEU A 46 -5.24 12.11 8.26
C LEU A 46 -3.94 11.55 8.84
N ARG A 47 -3.45 12.10 9.95
CA ARG A 47 -2.27 11.57 10.67
C ARG A 47 -2.52 10.18 11.23
N ALA A 48 -3.73 9.89 11.74
CA ALA A 48 -4.09 8.56 12.20
C ALA A 48 -4.17 7.56 11.04
N THR A 49 -4.82 7.95 9.94
CA THR A 49 -5.14 7.07 8.80
C THR A 49 -3.97 6.86 7.86
N TYR A 50 -3.33 7.92 7.36
CA TYR A 50 -2.18 7.81 6.47
C TYR A 50 -0.85 7.68 7.22
N GLY A 51 -0.78 8.15 8.46
CA GLY A 51 0.40 8.00 9.31
C GLY A 51 0.39 6.69 10.08
N GLY A 52 -0.33 6.67 11.20
CA GLY A 52 -0.34 5.55 12.16
C GLY A 52 -0.76 4.21 11.56
N CYS A 53 -1.86 4.16 10.81
CA CYS A 53 -2.37 2.93 10.22
C CYS A 53 -1.41 2.37 9.14
N MET A 54 -0.92 3.22 8.23
CA MET A 54 0.05 2.79 7.21
C MET A 54 1.35 2.29 7.83
N LEU A 55 1.85 2.98 8.87
CA LEU A 55 3.02 2.55 9.62
C LEU A 55 2.80 1.16 10.25
N ALA A 56 1.65 0.95 10.91
CA ALA A 56 1.30 -0.32 11.51
C ALA A 56 1.21 -1.45 10.48
N ILE A 57 0.62 -1.19 9.32
CA ILE A 57 0.56 -2.15 8.20
C ILE A 57 1.97 -2.51 7.71
N GLY A 58 2.85 -1.52 7.57
CA GLY A 58 4.25 -1.74 7.20
C GLY A 58 4.98 -2.65 8.19
N VAL A 59 4.82 -2.41 9.49
CA VAL A 59 5.38 -3.27 10.55
C VAL A 59 4.78 -4.68 10.51
N PHE A 60 3.47 -4.82 10.29
CA PHE A 60 2.81 -6.12 10.12
C PHE A 60 3.39 -6.90 8.94
N LEU A 61 3.62 -6.24 7.80
CA LEU A 61 4.22 -6.89 6.63
C LEU A 61 5.66 -7.35 6.87
N LEU A 62 6.46 -6.58 7.62
CA LEU A 62 7.78 -7.04 8.07
C LEU A 62 7.67 -8.27 8.99
N PHE A 63 6.69 -8.28 9.91
CA PHE A 63 6.42 -9.45 10.75
C PHE A 63 6.06 -10.68 9.91
N CYS A 64 5.33 -10.50 8.80
CA CYS A 64 4.97 -11.59 7.90
C CYS A 64 6.17 -12.30 7.24
N LEU A 65 7.35 -11.70 7.22
CA LEU A 65 8.55 -12.30 6.63
C LEU A 65 9.15 -13.45 7.45
N LYS A 66 8.71 -13.64 8.70
CA LYS A 66 9.32 -14.58 9.67
C LYS A 66 9.22 -16.05 9.26
N ASN A 67 8.11 -16.49 8.67
CA ASN A 67 7.94 -17.88 8.24
C ASN A 67 7.01 -17.97 7.03
N SER A 68 6.98 -19.14 6.37
CA SER A 68 6.22 -19.35 5.14
C SER A 68 4.71 -19.19 5.29
N ALA A 69 4.15 -19.50 6.47
CA ALA A 69 2.71 -19.34 6.73
C ALA A 69 2.33 -17.86 6.81
N PHE A 70 3.08 -17.06 7.57
CA PHE A 70 2.85 -15.62 7.62
C PHE A 70 3.21 -14.91 6.32
N LEU A 71 4.19 -15.41 5.57
CA LEU A 71 4.54 -14.85 4.27
C LEU A 71 3.37 -14.94 3.29
N LYS A 72 2.63 -16.07 3.30
CA LYS A 72 1.40 -16.22 2.54
C LYS A 72 0.37 -15.17 2.95
N ALA A 73 0.16 -14.96 4.24
CA ALA A 73 -0.77 -13.95 4.75
C ALA A 73 -0.37 -12.53 4.31
N GLY A 74 0.92 -12.17 4.40
CA GLY A 74 1.43 -10.88 3.95
C GLY A 74 1.25 -10.64 2.45
N LEU A 75 1.51 -11.66 1.62
CA LEU A 75 1.25 -11.60 0.19
C LEU A 75 -0.25 -11.51 -0.14
N THR A 76 -1.11 -12.24 0.58
CA THR A 76 -2.56 -12.13 0.42
C THR A 76 -3.04 -10.73 0.76
N PHE A 77 -2.57 -10.17 1.87
CA PHE A 77 -2.87 -8.78 2.23
C PHE A 77 -2.40 -7.80 1.14
N GLN A 78 -1.17 -7.94 0.65
CA GLN A 78 -0.63 -7.12 -0.43
C GLN A 78 -1.54 -7.14 -1.66
N VAL A 79 -1.95 -8.33 -2.12
CA VAL A 79 -2.82 -8.46 -3.30
C VAL A 79 -4.18 -7.79 -3.08
N ILE A 80 -4.82 -8.04 -1.94
CA ILE A 80 -6.14 -7.49 -1.64
C ILE A 80 -6.07 -5.96 -1.50
N SER A 81 -5.08 -5.45 -0.77
CA SER A 81 -4.92 -4.01 -0.54
C SER A 81 -4.63 -3.25 -1.83
N PHE A 82 -3.67 -3.70 -2.64
CA PHE A 82 -3.37 -3.06 -3.93
C PHE A 82 -4.51 -3.18 -4.94
N ALA A 83 -5.26 -4.30 -4.96
CA ALA A 83 -6.47 -4.39 -5.76
C ALA A 83 -7.53 -3.38 -5.30
N GLY A 84 -7.76 -3.25 -3.99
CA GLY A 84 -8.69 -2.27 -3.43
C GLY A 84 -8.32 -0.84 -3.79
N PHE A 85 -7.05 -0.46 -3.60
CA PHE A 85 -6.53 0.85 -3.99
C PHE A 85 -6.63 1.09 -5.50
N GLY A 86 -6.14 0.16 -6.32
CA GLY A 86 -6.13 0.31 -7.77
C GLY A 86 -7.53 0.38 -8.37
N LEU A 87 -8.46 -0.46 -7.91
CA LEU A 87 -9.85 -0.46 -8.40
C LEU A 87 -10.59 0.80 -7.98
N SER A 88 -10.46 1.23 -6.72
CA SER A 88 -11.10 2.46 -6.25
C SER A 88 -10.54 3.71 -6.94
N ARG A 89 -9.23 3.76 -7.18
CA ARG A 89 -8.62 4.87 -7.92
C ARG A 89 -9.00 4.88 -9.39
N LEU A 90 -9.03 3.71 -10.03
CA LEU A 90 -9.52 3.59 -11.39
C LEU A 90 -10.97 4.06 -11.49
N ALA A 91 -11.83 3.66 -10.56
CA ALA A 91 -13.21 4.13 -10.49
C ALA A 91 -13.28 5.66 -10.35
N GLY A 92 -12.50 6.27 -9.44
CA GLY A 92 -12.44 7.72 -9.28
C GLY A 92 -12.00 8.46 -10.56
N ILE A 93 -10.98 7.96 -11.27
CA ILE A 93 -10.56 8.54 -12.56
C ILE A 93 -11.67 8.47 -13.62
N LEU A 94 -12.44 7.39 -13.63
CA LEU A 94 -13.53 7.21 -14.61
C LEU A 94 -14.79 8.02 -14.27
N LEU A 95 -15.05 8.26 -12.99
CA LEU A 95 -16.26 8.92 -12.50
C LEU A 95 -16.09 10.42 -12.29
N ASP A 96 -14.95 10.85 -11.74
CA ASP A 96 -14.72 12.22 -11.26
C ASP A 96 -13.86 13.08 -12.22
N GLY A 97 -13.35 12.47 -13.29
CA GLY A 97 -12.57 13.16 -14.33
C GLY A 97 -11.06 12.94 -14.24
N GLN A 98 -10.26 13.85 -14.82
CA GLN A 98 -8.80 13.69 -14.94
C GLN A 98 -8.09 14.28 -13.72
N PRO A 99 -7.57 13.47 -12.78
CA PRO A 99 -6.78 13.99 -11.66
C PRO A 99 -5.38 14.43 -12.09
N ARG A 100 -4.59 14.93 -11.12
CA ARG A 100 -3.17 15.20 -11.32
C ARG A 100 -2.39 13.93 -11.70
N ALA A 101 -1.28 14.12 -12.42
CA ALA A 101 -0.37 13.05 -12.86
C ALA A 101 0.04 12.06 -11.75
N ILE A 102 0.16 12.55 -10.51
CA ILE A 102 0.47 11.73 -9.32
C ILE A 102 -0.51 10.56 -9.13
N MET A 103 -1.80 10.73 -9.44
CA MET A 103 -2.78 9.65 -9.29
C MET A 103 -2.55 8.51 -10.28
N TYR A 104 -2.07 8.81 -11.49
CA TYR A 104 -1.70 7.78 -12.48
C TYR A 104 -0.42 7.06 -12.09
N TYR A 105 0.58 7.77 -11.55
CA TYR A 105 1.81 7.13 -11.05
C TYR A 105 1.51 6.18 -9.90
N LEU A 106 0.66 6.61 -8.96
CA LEU A 106 0.27 5.75 -7.85
C LEU A 106 -0.61 4.58 -8.34
N LEU A 107 -1.50 4.76 -9.32
CA LEU A 107 -2.25 3.66 -9.95
C LEU A 107 -1.32 2.64 -10.62
N ALA A 108 -0.30 3.11 -11.34
CA ALA A 108 0.71 2.23 -11.94
C ALA A 108 1.48 1.46 -10.86
N ALA A 109 1.88 2.12 -9.76
CA ALA A 109 2.51 1.47 -8.62
C ALA A 109 1.61 0.41 -7.98
N GLU A 110 0.30 0.68 -7.90
CA GLU A 110 -0.69 -0.27 -7.35
C GLU A 110 -0.85 -1.51 -8.22
N ILE A 111 -0.92 -1.34 -9.54
CA ILE A 111 -0.95 -2.44 -10.50
C ILE A 111 0.34 -3.28 -10.40
N CYS A 112 1.50 -2.63 -10.36
CA CYS A 112 2.78 -3.34 -10.20
C CYS A 112 2.85 -4.12 -8.87
N GLY A 113 2.44 -3.49 -7.76
CA GLY A 113 2.38 -4.11 -6.44
C GLY A 113 1.44 -5.31 -6.39
N PHE A 114 0.26 -5.18 -7.01
CA PHE A 114 -0.70 -6.29 -7.18
C PHE A 114 -0.09 -7.46 -7.96
N LEU A 115 0.48 -7.19 -9.14
CA LEU A 115 1.05 -8.23 -10.00
C LEU A 115 2.21 -8.96 -9.32
N LEU A 116 3.11 -8.23 -8.65
CA LEU A 116 4.22 -8.82 -7.88
C LEU A 116 3.72 -9.67 -6.72
N GLY A 117 2.68 -9.22 -6.01
CA GLY A 117 2.05 -9.98 -4.93
C GLY A 117 1.39 -11.28 -5.43
N ALA A 118 0.60 -11.18 -6.49
CA ALA A 118 -0.11 -12.30 -7.10
C ALA A 118 0.88 -13.35 -7.64
N PHE A 119 1.94 -12.90 -8.30
CA PHE A 119 3.02 -13.79 -8.75
C PHE A 119 3.74 -14.46 -7.58
N GLY A 120 4.01 -13.73 -6.50
CA GLY A 120 4.56 -14.28 -5.26
C GLY A 120 3.69 -15.37 -4.64
N LEU A 121 2.37 -15.17 -4.58
CA LEU A 121 1.41 -16.18 -4.10
C LEU A 121 1.39 -17.43 -4.97
N TRP A 122 1.36 -17.23 -6.29
CA TRP A 122 1.35 -18.33 -7.24
C TRP A 122 2.59 -19.22 -7.11
N GLN A 123 3.77 -18.61 -6.96
CA GLN A 123 5.01 -19.36 -6.72
C GLN A 123 4.94 -20.16 -5.40
N LEU A 124 4.48 -19.52 -4.33
CA LEU A 124 4.40 -20.16 -3.02
C LEU A 124 3.44 -21.36 -3.03
N GLY A 125 2.32 -21.26 -3.76
CA GLY A 125 1.36 -22.34 -3.95
C GLY A 125 1.91 -23.52 -4.77
N LYS A 126 2.83 -23.28 -5.71
CA LYS A 126 3.53 -24.35 -6.44
C LYS A 126 4.52 -25.10 -5.56
N THR A 127 5.29 -24.40 -4.75
CA THR A 127 6.32 -25.02 -3.89
C THR A 127 5.70 -25.86 -2.76
N ALA A 128 4.49 -25.53 -2.29
CA ALA A 128 3.81 -26.28 -1.23
C ALA A 128 3.10 -27.56 -1.71
N LYS A 129 3.04 -27.80 -3.02
CA LYS A 129 2.42 -28.99 -3.64
C LYS A 129 3.43 -30.08 -4.06
N ILE A 130 4.71 -29.88 -3.75
CA ILE A 130 5.81 -30.84 -3.94
C ILE A 130 6.20 -31.36 -2.57
#